data_AF-A0A962D531-F1
#
_entry.id   AF-A0A962D531-F1
#
_cell.length_a   1.000
_cell.length_b   1.000
_cell.length_c   1.000
_cell.angle_alpha   90.00
_cell.angle_beta   90.00
_cell.angle_gamma   90.00
#
_symmetry.space_group_name_H-M   'P 1'
#
loop_
_entity.id
_entity.type
_entity.pdbx_description
1 polymer ?
#
loop_
_entity_poly.entity_id
_entity_poly.type
_entity_poly.pdbx_seq_one_letter_code
_entity_poly.pdbx_strand_id
1 'polypeptide(L)'
;GIIRNRLKVDAVIHNAGVLVGLRERHGSLAVWLDSEHPRDKASWVKLFKQTLRFTGGEIVGEFLMSLGYLPGAHAEDCPVQARVRAAKPPWLQV
;
A
#
# COMPACT_ATOMS: atom_id res chain seq x y z
N GLY A 1 -14.79 6.49 19.32
CA GLY A 1 -14.85 7.71 18.50
C GLY A 1 -13.74 7.69 17.45
N ILE A 2 -13.75 8.63 16.49
CA ILE A 2 -12.70 8.73 15.45
C ILE A 2 -11.62 9.74 15.83
N ILE A 3 -10.50 9.75 15.10
CA ILE A 3 -9.51 10.83 15.16
C ILE A 3 -10.12 12.09 14.54
N ARG A 4 -10.45 13.09 15.37
CA ARG A 4 -11.10 14.35 14.96
C ARG A 4 -10.10 15.37 14.44
N ASN A 5 -9.36 15.03 13.40
CA ASN A 5 -8.45 15.94 12.71
C ASN A 5 -9.02 16.27 11.31
N ARG A 6 -9.31 17.54 11.05
CA ARG A 6 -9.94 17.98 9.80
C ARG A 6 -9.16 17.55 8.56
N LEU A 7 -7.84 17.75 8.55
CA LEU A 7 -7.00 17.40 7.41
C LEU A 7 -6.99 15.89 7.13
N LYS A 8 -7.02 15.05 8.18
CA LYS A 8 -7.14 13.59 8.01
C LYS A 8 -8.50 13.20 7.43
N VAL A 9 -9.58 13.83 7.87
CA VAL A 9 -10.93 13.58 7.32
C VAL A 9 -11.00 13.99 5.85
N ASP A 10 -10.52 15.18 5.50
CA ASP A 10 -10.52 15.68 4.13
C ASP A 10 -9.66 14.80 3.19
N ALA A 11 -8.55 14.28 3.70
CA ALA A 11 -7.70 13.35 2.96
C ALA A 11 -8.41 12.03 2.66
N VAL A 12 -9.16 11.48 3.62
CA VAL A 12 -9.95 10.26 3.40
C VAL A 12 -11.01 10.48 2.33
N ILE A 13 -11.72 11.62 2.35
CA ILE A 13 -12.72 11.97 1.33
C ILE A 13 -12.08 12.08 -0.06
N HIS A 14 -10.97 12.81 -0.16
CA HIS A 14 -10.23 12.94 -1.43
C HIS A 14 -9.76 11.58 -1.96
N ASN A 15 -9.11 10.78 -1.11
CA ASN A 15 -8.59 9.47 -1.48
C ASN A 15 -9.70 8.52 -1.94
N ALA A 16 -10.87 8.55 -1.29
CA ALA A 16 -12.04 7.76 -1.71
C ALA A 16 -12.48 8.11 -3.15
N GLY A 17 -12.51 9.41 -3.50
CA GLY A 17 -12.80 9.84 -4.86
C GLY A 17 -11.77 9.33 -5.89
N VAL A 18 -10.48 9.37 -5.55
CA VAL A 18 -9.42 8.80 -6.40
C VAL A 18 -9.59 7.30 -6.58
N LEU A 19 -9.91 6.56 -5.50
CA LEU A 19 -10.12 5.11 -5.55
C LEU A 19 -11.30 4.72 -6.44
N VAL A 20 -12.39 5.51 -6.46
CA VAL A 20 -13.51 5.28 -7.40
C VAL A 20 -13.01 5.36 -8.84
N GLY A 21 -12.25 6.41 -9.19
CA GLY A 21 -11.67 6.54 -10.53
C GLY A 21 -10.64 5.47 -10.87
N LEU A 22 -9.83 5.01 -9.91
CA LEU A 22 -8.91 3.88 -10.11
C LEU A 22 -9.69 2.59 -10.38
N ARG A 23 -10.78 2.35 -9.66
CA ARG A 23 -11.65 1.18 -9.87
C ARG A 23 -12.27 1.20 -11.27
N GLU A 24 -12.66 2.35 -11.78
CA GLU A 24 -13.18 2.47 -13.16
C GLU A 24 -12.12 2.16 -14.23
N ARG A 25 -10.87 2.61 -14.03
CA ARG A 25 -9.79 2.43 -15.01
C ARG A 25 -9.07 1.09 -14.94
N HIS A 26 -8.90 0.55 -13.73
CA HIS A 26 -8.09 -0.65 -13.46
C HIS A 26 -8.91 -1.81 -12.90
N GLY A 27 -10.20 -1.64 -12.66
CA GLY A 27 -11.08 -2.65 -12.06
C GLY A 27 -11.02 -2.70 -10.53
N SER A 28 -9.86 -2.50 -9.90
CA SER A 28 -9.72 -2.40 -8.44
C SER A 28 -8.42 -1.73 -8.00
N LEU A 29 -8.33 -1.39 -6.71
CA LEU A 29 -7.07 -0.92 -6.12
C LEU A 29 -5.98 -2.01 -6.15
N ALA A 30 -6.33 -3.28 -5.92
CA ALA A 30 -5.38 -4.38 -5.95
C ALA A 30 -4.75 -4.54 -7.35
N VAL A 31 -5.58 -4.52 -8.39
CA VAL A 31 -5.10 -4.60 -9.79
C VAL A 31 -4.21 -3.40 -10.14
N TRP A 32 -4.55 -2.20 -9.64
CA TRP A 32 -3.67 -1.04 -9.81
C TRP A 32 -2.32 -1.25 -9.10
N LEU A 33 -2.30 -1.72 -7.86
CA LEU A 33 -1.06 -2.03 -7.15
C LEU A 33 -0.22 -3.09 -7.88
N ASP A 34 -0.87 -4.15 -8.38
CA ASP A 34 -0.20 -5.20 -9.16
C ASP A 34 0.42 -4.64 -10.45
N SER A 35 -0.26 -3.71 -11.14
CA SER A 35 0.27 -3.08 -12.35
C SER A 35 1.45 -2.15 -12.12
N GLU A 36 1.64 -1.69 -10.88
CA GLU A 36 2.72 -0.80 -10.47
C GLU A 36 3.89 -1.57 -9.85
N HIS A 37 3.72 -2.86 -9.55
CA HIS A 37 4.77 -3.75 -9.05
C HIS A 37 5.63 -4.30 -10.22
N PRO A 38 6.96 -4.42 -10.10
CA PRO A 38 7.79 -4.08 -8.94
C PRO A 38 8.30 -2.63 -8.92
N ARG A 39 8.40 -2.08 -7.70
CA ARG A 39 8.97 -0.76 -7.40
C ARG A 39 9.70 -0.78 -6.05
N ASP A 40 10.75 0.03 -5.92
CA ASP A 40 11.39 0.28 -4.63
C ASP A 40 10.53 1.20 -3.72
N LYS A 41 10.84 1.24 -2.42
CA LYS A 41 10.07 2.04 -1.43
C LYS A 41 10.01 3.52 -1.85
N ALA A 42 11.09 4.08 -2.38
CA ALA A 42 11.13 5.49 -2.78
C ALA A 42 10.18 5.79 -3.96
N SER A 43 10.15 4.92 -4.95
CA SER A 43 9.26 5.01 -6.12
C SER A 43 7.80 4.84 -5.73
N TRP A 44 7.50 3.91 -4.81
CA TRP A 44 6.17 3.77 -4.22
C TRP A 44 5.71 5.03 -3.50
N VAL A 45 6.57 5.61 -2.66
CA VAL A 45 6.26 6.86 -1.94
C VAL A 45 5.98 8.00 -2.92
N LYS A 46 6.76 8.10 -4.00
CA LYS A 46 6.54 9.11 -5.05
C LYS A 46 5.19 8.92 -5.73
N LEU A 47 4.86 7.70 -6.14
CA LEU A 47 3.57 7.37 -6.76
C LEU A 47 2.39 7.72 -5.84
N PHE A 48 2.43 7.25 -4.59
CA PHE A 48 1.37 7.51 -3.63
C PHE A 48 1.19 9.00 -3.31
N LYS A 49 2.25 9.81 -3.32
CA LYS A 49 2.15 11.27 -3.13
C LYS A 49 1.56 11.99 -4.35
N GLN A 50 1.75 11.43 -5.55
CA GLN A 50 1.16 11.97 -6.77
C GLN A 50 -0.33 11.62 -6.89
N THR A 51 -0.73 10.48 -6.33
CA THR A 51 -2.09 9.93 -6.48
C THR A 51 -3.00 10.21 -5.29
N LEU A 52 -2.47 10.21 -4.06
CA LEU A 52 -3.25 10.25 -2.82
C LEU A 52 -2.71 11.32 -1.84
N ARG A 53 -3.52 11.66 -0.84
CA ARG A 53 -3.18 12.57 0.25
C ARG A 53 -2.91 11.82 1.55
N PHE A 54 -2.09 12.42 2.43
CA PHE A 54 -1.70 11.85 3.72
C PHE A 54 -0.91 10.54 3.62
N THR A 55 -0.16 10.36 2.54
CA THR A 55 0.65 9.18 2.23
C THR A 55 2.14 9.48 2.44
N GLY A 56 2.51 9.71 3.70
CA GLY A 56 3.91 9.89 4.12
C GLY A 56 4.76 8.64 3.89
N GLY A 57 6.10 8.78 3.95
CA GLY A 57 7.04 7.70 3.66
C GLY A 57 6.79 6.42 4.47
N GLU A 58 6.59 6.56 5.78
CA GLU A 58 6.28 5.43 6.65
C GLU A 58 4.87 4.90 6.46
N ILE A 59 3.88 5.76 6.19
CA ILE A 59 2.51 5.31 5.89
C ILE A 59 2.49 4.40 4.65
N VAL A 60 3.19 4.79 3.58
CA VAL A 60 3.29 3.98 2.36
C VAL A 60 4.09 2.70 2.63
N GLY A 61 5.19 2.80 3.37
CA GLY A 61 6.01 1.65 3.75
C GLY A 61 5.22 0.60 4.54
N GLU A 62 4.57 1.00 5.62
CA GLU A 62 3.74 0.15 6.47
C GLU A 62 2.56 -0.43 5.70
N PHE A 63 1.88 0.38 4.88
CA PHE A 63 0.77 -0.09 4.04
C PHE A 63 1.23 -1.21 3.09
N LEU A 64 2.26 -0.97 2.30
CA LEU A 64 2.74 -1.96 1.32
C LEU A 64 3.38 -3.18 1.97
N MET A 65 4.02 -3.02 3.13
CA MET A 65 4.51 -4.12 3.95
C MET A 65 3.36 -4.99 4.45
N SER A 66 2.28 -4.38 4.96
CA SER A 66 1.09 -5.11 5.43
C SER A 66 0.36 -5.87 4.31
N LEU A 67 0.47 -5.40 3.07
CA LEU A 67 -0.10 -6.03 1.88
C LEU A 67 0.84 -7.04 1.20
N GLY A 68 2.11 -7.12 1.62
CA GLY A 68 3.09 -8.03 1.03
C GLY A 68 3.70 -7.56 -0.30
N TYR A 69 3.62 -6.27 -0.64
CA TYR A 69 4.39 -5.68 -1.75
C TYR A 69 5.82 -5.31 -1.34
N LEU A 70 6.05 -5.06 -0.05
CA LEU A 70 7.37 -4.86 0.51
C LEU A 70 7.68 -5.91 1.59
N PRO A 71 8.93 -6.37 1.72
CA PRO A 71 9.34 -7.24 2.81
C PRO A 71 9.39 -6.49 4.14
N GLY A 72 9.50 -7.22 5.25
CA GLY A 72 9.80 -6.67 6.58
C GLY A 72 8.69 -6.77 7.63
N ALA A 73 7.52 -7.35 7.28
CA ALA A 73 6.42 -7.53 8.24
C ALA A 73 6.78 -8.48 9.39
N HIS A 74 7.65 -9.46 9.13
CA HIS A 74 8.10 -10.45 10.09
C HIS A 74 9.61 -10.66 9.97
N ALA A 75 10.27 -10.86 11.11
CA ALA A 75 11.68 -11.26 11.17
C ALA A 75 11.88 -12.64 10.53
N GLU A 76 13.11 -12.96 10.13
CA GLU A 76 13.42 -14.22 9.44
C GLU A 76 13.15 -15.47 10.30
N ASP A 77 13.35 -15.36 11.61
CA ASP A 77 13.13 -16.40 12.60
C ASP A 77 11.67 -16.45 13.11
N CYS A 78 10.80 -15.56 12.63
CA CYS A 78 9.39 -15.56 13.01
C CYS A 78 8.67 -16.76 12.38
N PRO A 79 7.95 -17.60 13.16
CA PRO A 79 7.23 -18.75 12.60
C PRO A 79 6.13 -18.35 11.59
N VAL A 80 5.60 -17.13 11.68
CA VAL A 80 4.63 -16.60 10.70
C VAL A 80 5.30 -16.30 9.36
N GLN A 81 6.59 -15.95 9.35
CA GLN A 81 7.33 -15.67 8.11
C GLN A 81 7.39 -16.88 7.18
N ALA A 82 7.48 -18.10 7.73
CA ALA A 82 7.42 -19.33 6.93
C ALA A 82 6.06 -19.46 6.20
N ARG A 83 4.96 -19.14 6.89
CA ARG A 83 3.61 -19.14 6.30
C ARG A 83 3.45 -18.07 5.23
N VAL A 84 3.97 -16.86 5.47
CA VAL A 84 3.97 -15.76 4.50
C VAL A 84 4.75 -16.17 3.25
N ARG A 85 5.98 -16.67 3.38
CA ARG A 85 6.78 -17.14 2.23
C ARG A 85 6.06 -18.23 1.43
N ALA A 86 5.42 -19.18 2.10
CA ALA A 86 4.65 -20.24 1.45
C ALA A 86 3.45 -19.70 0.64
N ALA A 87 2.85 -18.58 1.06
CA ALA A 87 1.79 -17.89 0.33
C ALA A 87 2.29 -17.09 -0.89
N LYS A 88 3.60 -17.03 -1.12
CA LYS A 88 4.23 -16.34 -2.27
C LYS A 88 3.75 -14.89 -2.45
N PRO A 89 3.91 -14.01 -1.45
CA PRO A 89 3.53 -12.59 -1.55
C PRO A 89 4.23 -11.89 -2.71
N PRO A 90 3.68 -10.76 -3.21
CA PRO A 90 4.26 -10.03 -4.34
C PRO A 90 5.75 -9.70 -4.20
N TRP A 91 6.25 -9.38 -3.01
CA TRP A 91 7.67 -9.09 -2.78
C TRP A 91 8.63 -10.27 -3.08
N LEU A 92 8.12 -11.51 -3.17
CA LEU A 92 8.88 -12.70 -3.57
C LEU A 92 8.76 -13.05 -5.07
N GLN A 93 7.91 -12.33 -5.81
CA GLN A 93 7.60 -12.64 -7.21
C GLN A 93 8.34 -11.72 -8.20
N VAL A 94 9.45 -11.12 -7.77
CA VAL A 94 10.28 -10.18 -8.55
C VAL A 94 11.44 -10.90 -9.21
#